data_AF-A0A519GYK2-F1
#
_entry.id   AF-A0A519GYK2-F1
#
_cell.length_a   1.000
_cell.length_b   1.000
_cell.length_c   1.000
_cell.angle_alpha   90.00
_cell.angle_beta   90.00
_cell.angle_gamma   90.00
#
_symmetry.space_group_name_H-M   'P 1'
#
loop_
_entity.id
_entity.type
_entity.pdbx_description
1 polymer ?
#
loop_
_entity_poly.entity_id
_entity_poly.type
_entity_poly.pdbx_seq_one_letter_code
_entity_poly.pdbx_strand_id
1 'polypeptide(L)'
;MIKGFKDFIMRGNVIDLAVAVVIGGAFTAVVNAIVASIITPIIALFWQADDSGNIGFAVDGLHGAVIFPVGNLITALITFLAVAVVVY
;
A
#
# COMPACT_ATOMS: atom_id res chain seq x y z
N MET A 1 22.60 -14.17 27.68
CA MET A 1 21.94 -13.31 26.68
C MET A 1 20.51 -13.74 26.41
N ILE A 2 20.25 -15.01 26.03
CA ILE A 2 18.89 -15.52 25.75
C ILE A 2 17.92 -15.41 26.95
N LYS A 3 18.38 -15.68 28.19
CA LYS A 3 17.56 -15.45 29.40
C LYS A 3 17.22 -13.97 29.62
N GLY A 4 18.20 -13.07 29.53
CA GLY A 4 17.97 -11.63 29.66
C GLY A 4 17.09 -11.03 28.56
N PHE A 5 17.14 -11.59 27.34
CA PHE A 5 16.21 -11.22 26.28
C PHE A 5 14.79 -11.68 26.60
N LYS A 6 14.60 -12.94 27.04
CA LYS A 6 13.30 -13.45 27.48
C LYS A 6 12.69 -12.58 28.59
N ASP A 7 13.50 -12.21 29.60
CA ASP A 7 13.07 -11.36 30.70
C ASP A 7 12.73 -9.92 30.24
N PHE A 8 13.30 -9.46 29.14
CA PHE A 8 13.00 -8.16 28.52
C PHE A 8 11.66 -8.17 27.78
N ILE A 9 11.39 -9.18 26.93
CA ILE A 9 10.11 -9.28 26.21
C ILE A 9 8.95 -9.59 27.15
N MET A 10 9.21 -10.37 28.21
CA MET A 10 8.21 -10.66 29.24
C MET A 10 7.96 -9.50 30.21
N ARG A 11 8.71 -8.39 30.11
CA ARG A 11 8.45 -7.19 30.91
C ARG A 11 7.41 -6.31 30.25
N GLY A 12 6.34 -6.03 30.98
CA GLY A 12 5.32 -5.07 30.59
C GLY A 12 4.52 -5.52 29.36
N ASN A 13 4.15 -4.55 28.52
CA ASN A 13 3.27 -4.73 27.37
C ASN A 13 4.02 -4.99 26.04
N VAL A 14 5.29 -5.38 26.08
CA VAL A 14 6.16 -5.44 24.90
C VAL A 14 5.68 -6.49 23.90
N ILE A 15 5.23 -7.65 24.39
CA ILE A 15 4.69 -8.71 23.54
C ILE A 15 3.41 -8.23 22.84
N ASP A 16 2.48 -7.63 23.57
CA ASP A 16 1.19 -7.21 23.00
C ASP A 16 1.37 -6.07 21.98
N LEU A 17 2.28 -5.13 22.24
CA LEU A 17 2.66 -4.10 21.27
C LEU A 17 3.33 -4.71 20.03
N ALA A 18 4.23 -5.68 20.20
CA ALA A 18 4.87 -6.35 19.07
C ALA A 18 3.86 -7.12 18.23
N VAL A 19 2.91 -7.81 18.86
CA VAL A 19 1.81 -8.51 18.18
C VAL A 19 0.92 -7.52 17.41
N ALA A 20 0.56 -6.39 18.02
CA ALA A 20 -0.25 -5.36 17.37
C ALA A 20 0.40 -4.82 16.09
N VAL A 21 1.71 -4.55 16.12
CA VAL A 21 2.46 -4.06 14.94
C VAL A 21 2.52 -5.12 13.84
N VAL A 22 2.77 -6.38 14.19
CA VAL A 22 2.81 -7.48 13.21
C VAL A 22 1.45 -7.69 12.55
N ILE A 23 0.37 -7.69 13.34
CA ILE A 23 -1.00 -7.82 12.82
C ILE A 23 -1.36 -6.63 11.93
N GLY A 24 -1.03 -5.40 12.34
CA GLY A 24 -1.27 -4.19 11.53
C GLY A 24 -0.57 -4.24 10.17
N GLY A 25 0.68 -4.71 10.13
CA GLY A 25 1.41 -4.91 8.88
C GLY A 25 0.82 -6.00 7.99
N ALA A 26 0.48 -7.16 8.57
CA ALA A 26 -0.13 -8.26 7.85
C ALA A 26 -1.51 -7.88 7.26
N PHE A 27 -2.31 -7.14 8.02
CA PHE A 27 -3.63 -6.70 7.57
C PHE A 27 -3.55 -5.69 6.42
N THR A 28 -2.63 -4.73 6.51
CA THR A 28 -2.35 -3.78 5.43
C THR A 28 -1.96 -4.50 4.14
N ALA A 29 -1.16 -5.57 4.24
CA ALA A 29 -0.78 -6.37 3.07
C ALA A 29 -1.99 -7.06 2.41
N VAL A 30 -2.93 -7.58 3.20
CA VAL A 30 -4.18 -8.19 2.68
C VAL A 30 -5.03 -7.15 1.96
N VAL A 31 -5.24 -5.97 2.56
CA VAL A 31 -6.02 -4.90 1.92
C VAL A 31 -5.35 -4.43 0.62
N ASN A 32 -4.03 -4.24 0.63
CA ASN A 32 -3.28 -3.88 -0.57
C ASN A 32 -3.42 -4.94 -1.68
N ALA A 33 -3.40 -6.22 -1.34
CA ALA A 33 -3.60 -7.30 -2.31
C ALA A 33 -5.00 -7.24 -2.94
N ILE A 34 -6.04 -6.97 -2.15
CA ILE A 34 -7.42 -6.80 -2.65
C ILE A 34 -7.50 -5.60 -3.59
N VAL A 35 -6.92 -4.47 -3.21
CA VAL A 35 -6.94 -3.24 -4.01
C VAL A 35 -6.17 -3.46 -5.32
N ALA A 36 -4.98 -4.05 -5.26
CA ALA A 36 -4.20 -4.37 -6.45
C ALA A 36 -4.89 -5.37 -7.39
N SER A 37 -5.66 -6.31 -6.84
CA SER A 37 -6.27 -7.40 -7.61
C SER A 37 -7.67 -7.09 -8.15
N ILE A 38 -8.40 -6.16 -7.52
CA ILE A 38 -9.79 -5.85 -7.87
C ILE A 38 -9.94 -4.39 -8.30
N ILE A 39 -9.46 -3.46 -7.50
CA ILE A 39 -9.65 -2.02 -7.73
C ILE A 39 -8.75 -1.52 -8.87
N THR A 40 -7.46 -1.86 -8.87
CA THR A 40 -6.53 -1.41 -9.92
C THR A 40 -6.97 -1.86 -11.32
N PRO A 41 -7.40 -3.12 -11.56
CA PRO A 41 -7.95 -3.52 -12.84
C PRO A 41 -9.22 -2.76 -13.22
N ILE A 42 -10.11 -2.48 -12.27
CA ILE A 42 -11.33 -1.69 -12.53
C ILE A 42 -10.95 -0.26 -12.98
N ILE A 43 -9.97 0.37 -12.33
CA ILE A 43 -9.48 1.69 -12.75
C ILE A 43 -8.85 1.62 -14.14
N ALA A 44 -8.08 0.57 -14.43
CA ALA A 44 -7.46 0.34 -15.73
C ALA A 44 -8.49 0.05 -16.86
N LEU A 45 -9.71 -0.40 -16.53
CA LEU A 45 -10.78 -0.53 -17.54
C LEU A 45 -11.32 0.84 -18.00
N PHE A 46 -11.37 1.82 -17.11
CA PHE A 46 -11.88 3.16 -17.43
C PHE A 46 -10.78 4.11 -17.96
N TRP A 47 -9.51 3.76 -17.77
CA TRP A 47 -8.38 4.57 -18.19
C TRP A 47 -7.34 3.73 -18.93
N GLN A 48 -7.06 4.06 -20.20
CA GLN A 48 -6.06 3.35 -20.99
C GLN A 48 -4.66 3.57 -20.39
N ALA A 49 -4.03 2.47 -20.01
CA ALA A 49 -2.60 2.46 -19.70
C ALA A 49 -1.81 2.72 -20.99
N ASP A 50 -0.76 3.54 -20.90
CA ASP A 50 0.20 3.70 -21.98
C ASP A 50 0.96 2.38 -22.25
N ASP A 51 1.76 2.32 -23.32
CA ASP A 51 2.56 1.15 -23.70
C ASP A 51 3.52 0.67 -22.59
N SER A 52 3.71 1.45 -21.52
CA SER A 52 4.52 1.13 -20.34
C SER A 52 3.70 0.75 -19.10
N GLY A 53 2.38 0.60 -19.24
CA GLY A 53 1.49 0.25 -18.13
C GLY A 53 1.14 1.42 -17.20
N ASN A 54 1.50 2.65 -17.55
CA ASN A 54 1.21 3.83 -16.75
C ASN A 54 -0.09 4.49 -17.22
N ILE A 55 -0.99 4.67 -16.26
CA ILE A 55 -2.26 5.35 -16.42
C ILE A 55 -1.98 6.84 -16.18
N GLY A 56 -1.77 7.64 -17.24
CA GLY A 56 -1.28 9.00 -17.09
C GLY A 56 -1.30 9.87 -18.33
N PHE A 57 -1.14 11.18 -18.14
CA PHE A 57 -0.93 12.11 -19.26
C PHE A 57 0.57 12.24 -19.50
N ALA A 58 1.01 11.99 -20.73
CA ALA A 58 2.35 12.33 -21.17
C ALA A 58 2.38 13.81 -21.55
N VAL A 59 3.23 14.60 -20.89
CA VAL A 59 3.49 15.99 -21.25
C VAL A 59 4.88 16.04 -21.87
N ASP A 60 5.01 16.58 -23.08
CA ASP A 60 6.32 16.81 -23.69
C ASP A 60 7.10 17.84 -22.88
N GLY A 61 8.13 17.37 -22.19
CA GLY A 61 9.06 18.19 -21.44
C GLY A 61 10.25 18.64 -22.29
N LEU A 62 10.99 19.60 -21.78
CA LEU A 62 12.21 20.14 -22.42
C LEU A 62 13.32 19.09 -22.66
N HIS A 63 13.24 17.92 -22.01
CA HIS A 63 14.22 16.82 -22.11
C HIS A 63 13.57 15.46 -22.46
N GLY A 64 12.34 15.45 -22.99
CA GLY A 64 11.59 14.25 -23.33
C GLY A 64 10.21 14.17 -22.67
N ALA A 65 9.41 13.19 -23.08
CA ALA A 65 8.06 12.97 -22.55
C ALA A 65 8.10 12.64 -21.05
N VAL A 66 7.43 13.44 -20.24
CA VAL A 66 7.23 13.21 -18.80
C VAL A 66 5.86 12.59 -18.62
N ILE A 67 5.82 11.34 -18.15
CA ILE A 67 4.59 10.61 -17.86
C ILE A 67 4.17 10.95 -16.44
N PHE A 68 2.95 11.50 -16.28
CA PHE A 68 2.34 11.70 -14.97
C PHE A 68 1.40 10.53 -14.65
N PRO A 69 1.79 9.56 -13.80
CA PRO A 69 0.99 8.36 -13.52
C PRO A 69 -0.17 8.67 -12.55
N VAL A 70 -1.19 9.36 -13.04
CA VAL A 70 -2.40 9.73 -12.27
C VAL A 70 -3.14 8.50 -11.74
N GLY A 71 -3.11 7.38 -12.47
CA GLY A 71 -3.74 6.13 -12.01
C GLY A 71 -3.11 5.53 -10.77
N ASN A 72 -1.78 5.66 -10.62
CA ASN A 72 -1.09 5.18 -9.42
C ASN A 72 -1.48 6.03 -8.21
N LEU A 73 -1.67 7.35 -8.42
CA LEU A 73 -2.14 8.25 -7.37
C LEU A 73 -3.57 7.92 -6.94
N ILE A 74 -4.48 7.72 -7.89
CA ILE A 74 -5.89 7.36 -7.60
C ILE A 74 -5.96 6.00 -6.91
N THR A 75 -5.21 5.02 -7.40
CA THR A 75 -5.12 3.69 -6.78
C THR A 75 -4.62 3.80 -5.34
N ALA A 76 -3.55 4.55 -5.10
CA ALA A 76 -3.01 4.76 -3.74
C ALA A 76 -4.02 5.42 -2.80
N LEU A 77 -4.78 6.41 -3.29
CA LEU A 77 -5.84 7.06 -2.51
C LEU A 77 -6.97 6.08 -2.15
N ILE A 78 -7.39 5.22 -3.09
CA ILE A 78 -8.40 4.20 -2.83
C ILE A 78 -7.87 3.15 -1.86
N THR A 79 -6.61 2.70 -2.02
CA THR A 79 -5.97 1.80 -1.05
C THR A 79 -5.98 2.40 0.35
N PHE A 80 -5.59 3.67 0.48
CA PHE A 80 -5.58 4.37 1.76
C PHE A 80 -6.97 4.43 2.38
N LEU A 81 -8.00 4.79 1.61
CA LEU A 81 -9.38 4.82 2.07
C LEU A 81 -9.90 3.43 2.44
N ALA A 82 -9.58 2.40 1.66
CA ALA A 82 -9.97 1.02 1.94
C ALA A 82 -9.35 0.53 3.26
N VAL A 83 -8.04 0.77 3.47
CA VAL A 83 -7.39 0.44 4.74
C VAL A 83 -8.04 1.21 5.88
N ALA A 84 -8.30 2.51 5.72
CA ALA A 84 -8.93 3.33 6.74
C ALA A 84 -10.33 2.83 7.12
N VAL A 85 -11.16 2.45 6.15
CA VAL A 85 -12.52 1.93 6.36
C VAL A 85 -12.52 0.58 7.05
N VAL A 86 -11.51 -0.27 6.83
CA VAL A 86 -11.48 -1.61 7.42
C VAL A 86 -10.85 -1.60 8.82
N VAL A 87 -9.93 -0.65 9.09
CA VAL A 87 -9.29 -0.50 10.41
C VAL A 87 -10.16 0.27 11.40
N TYR A 88 -11.01 1.18 10.93
CA TYR A 88 -11.97 1.95 11.73
C TYR A 88 -13.30 1.18 11.90
#